data_AF-A0A813IQB9-F1
#
_entry.id   AF-A0A813IQB9-F1
#
_cell.length_a   1.000
_cell.length_b   1.000
_cell.length_c   1.000
_cell.angle_alpha   90.00
_cell.angle_beta   90.00
_cell.angle_gamma   90.00
#
_symmetry.space_group_name_H-M   'P 1'
#
loop_
_entity.id
_entity.type
_entity.pdbx_description
1 polymer ?
#
loop_
_entity_poly.entity_id
_entity_poly.type
_entity_poly.pdbx_seq_one_letter_code
_entity_poly.pdbx_strand_id
1 'polypeptide(L)'
;MEGPPAKLQKTETGSASASSSAKPNFRLMLPQHFEDDIRMYLRQDMPCFDIGAFVVGDKPVVAKLLAKTDGVLAGVPFFDEVFKQLGCTVTWGCEEGSAVGPAQLGKEKAQAEIQGNADQHFNATSEHFKGRHEVAEVRGPAHKVLQGERTALNILSRASGIATDTQTLVGIKNLNGWHGEVAATRKVTPGFRLIEKYAVIVGGGVPHRMSLSDMTMLKDNHIWACNKSIGDAVRKVRSACGFSNKIEVECQSLEEAREAANAGAEVVMLDNFPPSEAKEAARKLKAEFSRGLTIEVSGGLSRETAAEYFSEHVDVLSFGSLTHGYGPIDFSLKIATVEGKAFAFDSWADDFRTPGEALDQAILMFYHLSGVTPICYSRFVIHAALDVVDEMVWGTSAMFLRFIDKFNDFHVSAYCTAGHARFMLLHKVRNEEAIRAFFAELHELYIKAMMSPFQEPNHRIESAAFDQRVRATGRRYFR
;
A
#
# COMPACT_ATOMS: atom_id res chain seq x y z
N MET A 1 8.34 -72.11 -20.23
CA MET A 1 8.35 -72.53 -18.81
C MET A 1 9.46 -71.76 -18.14
N GLU A 2 9.05 -70.74 -17.38
CA GLU A 2 9.92 -69.77 -16.72
C GLU A 2 10.76 -70.44 -15.64
N GLY A 3 12.06 -70.15 -15.64
CA GLY A 3 12.97 -70.49 -14.54
C GLY A 3 12.83 -69.48 -13.38
N PRO A 4 13.17 -69.88 -12.14
CA PRO A 4 12.91 -69.09 -10.94
C PRO A 4 13.85 -67.86 -10.83
N PRO A 5 13.42 -66.78 -10.17
CA PRO A 5 14.17 -65.53 -10.14
C PRO A 5 15.37 -65.58 -9.18
N ALA A 6 16.46 -64.95 -9.61
CA ALA A 6 17.69 -64.79 -8.87
C ALA A 6 17.53 -63.86 -7.65
N LYS A 7 18.12 -64.27 -6.52
CA LYS A 7 18.29 -63.45 -5.30
C LYS A 7 19.23 -62.28 -5.58
N LEU A 8 18.73 -61.05 -5.46
CA LEU A 8 19.55 -59.84 -5.42
C LEU A 8 20.00 -59.55 -3.98
N GLN A 9 21.32 -59.52 -3.82
CA GLN A 9 22.04 -59.20 -2.59
C GLN A 9 21.85 -57.73 -2.19
N LYS A 10 21.78 -57.50 -0.89
CA LYS A 10 21.82 -56.18 -0.24
C LYS A 10 23.11 -55.45 -0.62
N THR A 11 22.99 -54.32 -1.30
CA THR A 11 24.04 -53.29 -1.36
C THR A 11 23.74 -52.24 -0.31
N GLU A 12 24.68 -52.10 0.63
CA GLU A 12 24.74 -51.06 1.65
C GLU A 12 24.70 -49.67 0.99
N THR A 13 23.63 -48.92 1.23
CA THR A 13 23.55 -47.50 0.84
C THR A 13 24.24 -46.66 1.89
N GLY A 14 25.33 -46.03 1.47
CA GLY A 14 26.10 -45.07 2.23
C GLY A 14 25.26 -43.88 2.74
N SER A 15 25.81 -43.25 3.77
CA SER A 15 25.33 -42.05 4.43
C SER A 15 24.94 -40.96 3.42
N ALA A 16 23.64 -40.76 3.23
CA ALA A 16 23.12 -39.58 2.57
C ALA A 16 23.32 -38.38 3.51
N SER A 17 24.31 -37.56 3.18
CA SER A 17 24.46 -36.21 3.70
C SER A 17 23.13 -35.45 3.58
N ALA A 18 22.66 -34.88 4.69
CA ALA A 18 21.48 -34.03 4.74
C ALA A 18 21.60 -32.89 3.72
N SER A 19 20.91 -33.02 2.59
CA SER A 19 20.72 -31.92 1.64
C SER A 19 19.88 -30.85 2.33
N SER A 20 20.43 -29.66 2.50
CA SER A 20 19.69 -28.48 2.93
C SER A 20 18.48 -28.30 2.00
N SER A 21 17.27 -28.51 2.50
CA SER A 21 16.05 -28.28 1.73
C SER A 21 16.00 -26.80 1.34
N ALA A 22 16.12 -26.49 0.05
CA ALA A 22 15.95 -25.13 -0.45
C ALA A 22 14.57 -24.61 -0.02
N LYS A 23 14.51 -23.44 0.61
CA LYS A 23 13.24 -22.84 1.03
C LYS A 23 12.35 -22.59 -0.20
N PRO A 24 11.02 -22.79 -0.10
CA PRO A 24 10.11 -22.59 -1.20
C PRO A 24 10.08 -21.12 -1.63
N ASN A 25 10.17 -20.87 -2.94
CA ASN A 25 10.05 -19.51 -3.49
C ASN A 25 8.56 -19.17 -3.71
N PHE A 26 7.96 -18.49 -2.73
CA PHE A 26 6.54 -18.15 -2.74
C PHE A 26 6.15 -17.16 -3.85
N ARG A 27 7.10 -16.37 -4.36
CA ARG A 27 6.87 -15.40 -5.46
C ARG A 27 6.31 -16.06 -6.71
N LEU A 28 6.64 -17.32 -6.96
CA LEU A 28 6.19 -18.06 -8.15
C LEU A 28 4.67 -18.30 -8.20
N MET A 29 3.96 -18.14 -7.08
CA MET A 29 2.50 -18.29 -7.02
C MET A 29 1.74 -17.01 -7.34
N LEU A 30 2.42 -15.86 -7.40
CA LEU A 30 1.75 -14.58 -7.59
C LEU A 30 1.22 -14.46 -9.02
N PRO A 31 -0.03 -13.99 -9.20
CA PRO A 31 -0.58 -13.80 -10.53
C PRO A 31 0.10 -12.62 -11.22
N GLN A 32 0.30 -12.68 -12.55
CA GLN A 32 1.02 -11.63 -13.29
C GLN A 32 0.50 -10.20 -13.07
N HIS A 33 -0.79 -10.03 -12.76
CA HIS A 33 -1.43 -8.73 -12.58
C HIS A 33 -1.28 -8.13 -11.16
N PHE A 34 -0.56 -8.77 -10.24
CA PHE A 34 -0.38 -8.20 -8.89
C PHE A 34 0.33 -6.83 -8.92
N GLU A 35 1.10 -6.55 -9.97
CA GLU A 35 1.78 -5.27 -10.19
C GLU A 35 0.79 -4.11 -10.36
N ASP A 36 -0.42 -4.37 -10.88
CA ASP A 36 -1.46 -3.36 -11.06
C ASP A 36 -2.07 -2.92 -9.72
N ASP A 37 -2.21 -3.83 -8.76
CA ASP A 37 -2.66 -3.50 -7.40
C ASP A 37 -1.66 -2.55 -6.73
N ILE A 38 -0.36 -2.82 -6.89
CA ILE A 38 0.71 -1.95 -6.37
C ILE A 38 0.69 -0.57 -7.03
N ARG A 39 0.46 -0.52 -8.35
CA ARG A 39 0.30 0.75 -9.06
C ARG A 39 -0.89 1.55 -8.54
N MET A 40 -1.99 0.87 -8.22
CA MET A 40 -3.18 1.50 -7.63
C MET A 40 -2.87 2.08 -6.24
N TYR A 41 -2.12 1.36 -5.40
CA TYR A 41 -1.73 1.85 -4.07
C TYR A 41 -0.81 3.08 -4.16
N LEU A 42 0.18 3.06 -5.06
CA LEU A 42 1.03 4.23 -5.30
C LEU A 42 0.22 5.44 -5.80
N ARG A 43 -0.75 5.22 -6.68
CA ARG A 43 -1.64 6.29 -7.16
C ARG A 43 -2.55 6.83 -6.06
N GLN A 44 -2.97 5.98 -5.13
CA GLN A 44 -3.76 6.39 -3.97
C GLN A 44 -2.94 7.27 -3.02
N ASP A 45 -1.67 6.93 -2.78
CA ASP A 45 -0.79 7.66 -1.85
C ASP A 45 -0.24 8.96 -2.48
N MET A 46 -0.16 9.03 -3.80
CA MET A 46 0.19 10.25 -4.54
C MET A 46 -0.81 10.55 -5.67
N PRO A 47 -2.01 11.08 -5.35
CA PRO A 47 -2.99 11.47 -6.34
C PRO A 47 -2.65 12.81 -7.02
N CYS A 48 -1.78 13.62 -6.43
CA CYS A 48 -1.42 14.97 -6.88
C CYS A 48 0.10 15.26 -6.72
N PHE A 49 0.46 16.43 -6.20
CA PHE A 49 1.86 16.84 -6.05
C PHE A 49 2.50 16.32 -4.75
N ASP A 50 3.71 15.77 -4.84
CA ASP A 50 4.56 15.52 -3.67
C ASP A 50 5.47 16.73 -3.39
N ILE A 51 5.04 17.58 -2.47
CA ILE A 51 5.82 18.76 -2.03
C ILE A 51 7.06 18.31 -1.24
N GLY A 52 7.01 17.15 -0.57
CA GLY A 52 8.15 16.59 0.15
C GLY A 52 9.28 16.23 -0.80
N ALA A 53 8.95 15.62 -1.95
CA ALA A 53 9.89 15.35 -3.02
C ALA A 53 10.64 16.62 -3.48
N PHE A 54 9.94 17.74 -3.64
CA PHE A 54 10.54 19.02 -4.03
C PHE A 54 11.58 19.51 -3.01
N VAL A 55 11.32 19.35 -1.72
CA VAL A 55 12.24 19.78 -0.65
C VAL A 55 13.48 18.88 -0.59
N VAL A 56 13.32 17.58 -0.83
CA VAL A 56 14.39 16.60 -0.65
C VAL A 56 15.32 16.52 -1.87
N GLY A 57 14.78 16.71 -3.07
CA GLY A 57 15.51 16.64 -4.34
C GLY A 57 15.76 15.22 -4.84
N ASP A 58 16.64 15.11 -5.84
CA ASP A 58 16.91 13.89 -6.60
C ASP A 58 18.24 13.20 -6.25
N LYS A 59 18.96 13.71 -5.26
CA LYS A 59 20.23 13.15 -4.80
C LYS A 59 20.12 11.63 -4.56
N PRO A 60 21.09 10.82 -5.01
CA PRO A 60 21.09 9.39 -4.76
C PRO A 60 21.27 9.13 -3.26
N VAL A 61 20.44 8.25 -2.72
CA VAL A 61 20.49 7.85 -1.31
C VAL A 61 20.40 6.34 -1.17
N VAL A 62 20.86 5.88 -0.01
CA VAL A 62 20.72 4.51 0.45
C VAL A 62 19.86 4.56 1.71
N ALA A 63 18.76 3.82 1.73
CA ALA A 63 17.88 3.73 2.88
C ALA A 63 17.84 2.30 3.41
N LYS A 64 17.96 2.16 4.73
CA LYS A 64 17.97 0.87 5.42
C LYS A 64 16.60 0.60 6.01
N LEU A 65 16.06 -0.58 5.73
CA LEU A 65 14.83 -1.09 6.31
C LEU A 65 15.16 -1.80 7.63
N LEU A 66 14.53 -1.34 8.71
CA LEU A 66 14.79 -1.81 10.07
C LEU A 66 13.51 -2.43 10.64
N ALA A 67 13.59 -3.67 11.11
CA ALA A 67 12.54 -4.30 11.91
C ALA A 67 12.68 -3.87 13.38
N LYS A 68 11.62 -3.24 13.92
CA LYS A 68 11.57 -2.73 15.30
C LYS A 68 10.86 -3.68 16.26
N THR A 69 10.00 -4.53 15.75
CA THR A 69 9.27 -5.55 16.51
C THR A 69 9.63 -6.93 15.99
N ASP A 70 9.59 -7.92 16.87
CA ASP A 70 9.81 -9.32 16.50
C ASP A 70 8.63 -9.87 15.69
N GLY A 71 8.94 -10.64 14.64
CA GLY A 71 7.94 -11.27 13.80
C GLY A 71 8.55 -12.07 12.66
N VAL A 72 7.75 -12.34 11.65
CA VAL A 72 8.11 -13.07 10.42
C VAL A 72 8.06 -12.12 9.25
N LEU A 73 9.13 -12.07 8.45
CA LEU A 73 9.18 -11.26 7.25
C LEU A 73 8.26 -11.84 6.17
N ALA A 74 7.25 -11.09 5.75
CA ALA A 74 6.39 -11.46 4.62
C ALA A 74 5.97 -10.23 3.82
N GLY A 75 5.84 -10.41 2.51
CA GLY A 75 5.46 -9.38 1.55
C GLY A 75 6.62 -8.81 0.75
N VAL A 76 7.74 -9.53 0.68
CA VAL A 76 8.95 -9.15 -0.06
C VAL A 76 8.64 -8.83 -1.53
N PRO A 77 7.88 -9.67 -2.29
CA PRO A 77 7.59 -9.38 -3.69
C PRO A 77 6.82 -8.07 -3.92
N PHE A 78 5.95 -7.69 -2.97
CA PHE A 78 5.14 -6.48 -3.07
C PHE A 78 5.97 -5.25 -2.71
N PHE A 79 6.84 -5.35 -1.71
CA PHE A 79 7.79 -4.30 -1.36
C PHE A 79 8.76 -4.02 -2.52
N ASP A 80 9.29 -5.07 -3.14
CA ASP A 80 10.15 -4.95 -4.33
C ASP A 80 9.42 -4.27 -5.48
N GLU A 81 8.17 -4.64 -5.72
CA GLU A 81 7.38 -4.08 -6.82
C GLU A 81 7.08 -2.58 -6.62
N VAL A 82 6.84 -2.13 -5.38
CA VAL A 82 6.69 -0.69 -5.07
C VAL A 82 7.92 0.09 -5.53
N PHE A 83 9.11 -0.35 -5.11
CA PHE A 83 10.34 0.36 -5.44
C PHE A 83 10.76 0.18 -6.89
N LYS A 84 10.48 -0.97 -7.51
CA LYS A 84 10.69 -1.22 -8.93
C LYS A 84 9.90 -0.24 -9.80
N GLN A 85 8.63 0.01 -9.49
CA GLN A 85 7.81 0.98 -10.24
C GLN A 85 8.32 2.43 -10.12
N LEU A 86 8.98 2.76 -9.01
CA LEU A 86 9.62 4.07 -8.80
C LEU A 86 11.03 4.16 -9.40
N GLY A 87 11.60 3.04 -9.89
CA GLY A 87 12.96 2.98 -10.42
C GLY A 87 14.05 2.95 -9.34
N CYS A 88 13.72 2.41 -8.16
CA CYS A 88 14.65 2.13 -7.07
C CYS A 88 15.03 0.64 -7.07
N THR A 89 16.16 0.31 -6.46
CA THR A 89 16.64 -1.08 -6.30
C THR A 89 16.57 -1.49 -4.83
N VAL A 90 16.13 -2.72 -4.56
CA VAL A 90 16.08 -3.29 -3.20
C VAL A 90 17.03 -4.47 -3.11
N THR A 91 17.80 -4.53 -2.02
CA THR A 91 18.67 -5.68 -1.69
C THR A 91 18.31 -6.17 -0.29
N TRP A 92 17.89 -7.44 -0.20
CA TRP A 92 17.46 -8.06 1.06
C TRP A 92 18.64 -8.73 1.78
N GLY A 93 18.74 -8.50 3.09
CA GLY A 93 19.63 -9.23 3.99
C GLY A 93 18.95 -10.44 4.64
N CYS A 94 17.62 -10.49 4.60
CA CYS A 94 16.81 -11.58 5.13
C CYS A 94 15.98 -12.24 4.02
N GLU A 95 15.78 -13.54 4.12
CA GLU A 95 14.90 -14.29 3.22
C GLU A 95 13.44 -14.18 3.67
N GLU A 96 12.50 -14.27 2.72
CA GLU A 96 11.08 -14.31 3.06
C GLU A 96 10.72 -15.52 3.94
N GLY A 97 9.87 -15.30 4.93
CA GLY A 97 9.51 -16.27 5.96
C GLY A 97 10.53 -16.40 7.09
N SER A 98 11.63 -15.66 7.08
CA SER A 98 12.58 -15.63 8.21
C SER A 98 12.02 -14.85 9.40
N ALA A 99 12.47 -15.21 10.61
CA ALA A 99 12.27 -14.38 11.78
C ALA A 99 13.02 -13.05 11.61
N VAL A 100 12.43 -11.95 12.07
CA VAL A 100 13.00 -10.60 12.06
C VAL A 100 12.73 -9.90 13.38
N GLY A 101 13.46 -8.83 13.66
CA GLY A 101 13.32 -8.03 14.88
C GLY A 101 14.47 -8.18 15.89
N PRO A 102 14.39 -7.45 17.02
CA PRO A 102 15.47 -7.37 18.02
C PRO A 102 15.90 -8.72 18.62
N ALA A 103 14.97 -9.65 18.85
CA ALA A 103 15.29 -10.97 19.39
C ALA A 103 16.10 -11.81 18.40
N GLN A 104 15.79 -11.70 17.11
CA GLN A 104 16.55 -12.39 16.06
C GLN A 104 17.97 -11.81 15.93
N LEU A 105 18.10 -10.48 15.96
CA LEU A 105 19.40 -9.82 15.95
C LEU A 105 20.28 -10.25 17.13
N GLY A 106 19.69 -10.45 18.31
CA GLY A 106 20.39 -10.98 19.48
C GLY A 106 20.94 -12.40 19.27
N LYS A 107 20.17 -13.27 18.62
CA LYS A 107 20.60 -14.64 18.28
C LYS A 107 21.76 -14.65 17.27
N GLU A 108 21.67 -13.81 16.24
CA GLU A 108 22.71 -13.70 15.20
C GLU A 108 24.02 -13.17 15.78
N LYS A 109 23.96 -12.16 16.67
CA LYS A 109 25.15 -11.66 17.38
C LYS A 109 25.78 -12.73 18.27
N ALA A 110 24.97 -13.46 19.04
CA ALA A 110 25.46 -14.55 19.87
C ALA A 110 26.13 -15.66 19.03
N GLN A 111 25.59 -15.97 17.85
CA GLN A 111 26.21 -16.93 16.92
C GLN A 111 27.52 -16.39 16.32
N ALA A 112 27.58 -15.11 15.94
CA ALA A 112 28.78 -14.49 15.40
C ALA A 112 29.93 -14.39 16.42
N GLU A 113 29.61 -14.15 17.69
CA GLU A 113 30.57 -14.17 18.81
C GLU A 113 31.14 -15.58 19.04
N ILE A 114 30.31 -16.62 18.95
CA ILE A 114 30.74 -18.02 19.05
C ILE A 114 31.64 -18.42 17.87
N GLN A 115 31.38 -17.87 16.68
CA GLN A 115 32.14 -18.18 15.45
C GLN A 115 33.45 -17.36 15.30
N GLY A 116 33.78 -16.47 16.25
CA GLY A 116 35.02 -15.70 16.24
C GLY A 116 35.13 -14.63 15.15
N ASN A 117 34.01 -14.17 14.57
CA ASN A 117 33.98 -13.25 13.44
C ASN A 117 33.41 -11.87 13.84
N ALA A 118 33.98 -11.29 14.91
CA ALA A 118 33.38 -10.15 15.62
C ALA A 118 33.44 -8.80 14.88
N ASP A 119 34.23 -8.65 13.81
CA ASP A 119 34.64 -7.30 13.38
C ASP A 119 34.19 -6.83 11.98
N GLN A 120 33.40 -7.58 11.20
CA GLN A 120 33.19 -7.18 9.79
C GLN A 120 31.90 -6.44 9.42
N HIS A 121 30.84 -6.33 10.23
CA HIS A 121 29.57 -5.77 9.71
C HIS A 121 28.70 -4.91 10.65
N PHE A 122 29.22 -4.36 11.76
CA PHE A 122 28.40 -3.51 12.65
C PHE A 122 29.05 -2.16 13.02
N ASN A 123 29.46 -1.38 12.02
CA ASN A 123 29.69 0.05 12.22
C ASN A 123 28.48 0.85 11.71
N ALA A 124 27.41 0.88 12.50
CA ALA A 124 26.36 1.88 12.35
C ALA A 124 26.68 3.03 13.31
N THR A 125 27.36 4.07 12.81
CA THR A 125 27.83 5.26 13.52
C THR A 125 26.72 6.22 13.99
N SER A 126 25.46 5.79 14.01
CA SER A 126 24.31 6.64 14.35
C SER A 126 23.42 5.96 15.41
N GLU A 127 23.07 6.70 16.47
CA GLU A 127 22.20 6.22 17.56
C GLU A 127 20.86 5.65 17.05
N HIS A 128 20.41 6.06 15.87
CA HIS A 128 19.15 5.60 15.27
C HIS A 128 19.16 4.14 14.80
N PHE A 129 20.34 3.54 14.61
CA PHE A 129 20.51 2.16 14.14
C PHE A 129 20.81 1.16 15.27
N LYS A 130 21.06 1.65 16.49
CA LYS A 130 21.49 0.81 17.60
C LYS A 130 20.34 -0.11 18.06
N GLY A 131 20.58 -1.42 18.04
CA GLY A 131 19.65 -2.44 18.56
C GLY A 131 18.47 -2.80 17.65
N ARG A 132 18.49 -2.41 16.37
CA ARG A 132 17.44 -2.74 15.40
C ARG A 132 17.98 -3.69 14.33
N HIS A 133 17.15 -4.64 13.93
CA HIS A 133 17.54 -5.63 12.92
C HIS A 133 17.38 -5.00 11.53
N GLU A 134 18.49 -4.86 10.81
CA GLU A 134 18.50 -4.43 9.41
C GLU A 134 18.12 -5.60 8.50
N VAL A 135 17.03 -5.43 7.75
CA VAL A 135 16.44 -6.53 6.95
C VAL A 135 16.60 -6.34 5.44
N ALA A 136 16.71 -5.09 4.99
CA ALA A 136 16.92 -4.76 3.58
C ALA A 136 17.54 -3.36 3.41
N GLU A 137 18.02 -3.09 2.21
CA GLU A 137 18.52 -1.81 1.77
C GLU A 137 17.85 -1.40 0.46
N VAL A 138 17.47 -0.12 0.35
CA VAL A 138 16.83 0.48 -0.83
C VAL A 138 17.73 1.57 -1.38
N ARG A 139 18.02 1.54 -2.68
CA ARG A 139 18.88 2.50 -3.37
C ARG A 139 18.12 3.22 -4.47
N GLY A 140 18.25 4.53 -4.54
CA GLY A 140 17.63 5.34 -5.59
C GLY A 140 17.65 6.84 -5.28
N PRO A 141 17.02 7.67 -6.13
CA PRO A 141 16.85 9.10 -5.87
C PRO A 141 16.04 9.32 -4.60
N ALA A 142 16.44 10.30 -3.77
CA ALA A 142 15.87 10.53 -2.45
C ALA A 142 14.34 10.73 -2.46
N HIS A 143 13.82 11.54 -3.38
CA HIS A 143 12.36 11.71 -3.52
C HIS A 143 11.64 10.41 -3.84
N LYS A 144 12.18 9.54 -4.71
CA LYS A 144 11.57 8.25 -5.07
C LYS A 144 11.60 7.24 -3.93
N VAL A 145 12.68 7.21 -3.16
CA VAL A 145 12.76 6.36 -1.97
C VAL A 145 11.72 6.77 -0.93
N LEU A 146 11.56 8.08 -0.68
CA LEU A 146 10.57 8.60 0.28
C LEU A 146 9.13 8.49 -0.22
N GLN A 147 8.91 8.65 -1.53
CA GLN A 147 7.60 8.49 -2.16
C GLN A 147 7.07 7.06 -2.01
N GLY A 148 7.94 6.05 -2.14
CA GLY A 148 7.56 4.65 -1.95
C GLY A 148 7.49 4.20 -0.50
N GLU A 149 8.07 4.96 0.44
CA GLU A 149 8.28 4.55 1.83
C GLU A 149 6.96 4.12 2.49
N ARG A 150 5.95 4.99 2.50
CA ARG A 150 4.72 4.75 3.26
C ARG A 150 3.95 3.56 2.71
N THR A 151 3.76 3.52 1.40
CA THR A 151 3.09 2.40 0.72
C THR A 151 3.81 1.07 0.97
N ALA A 152 5.14 1.03 0.80
CA ALA A 152 5.92 -0.19 1.00
C ALA A 152 5.90 -0.68 2.46
N LEU A 153 6.08 0.22 3.43
CA LEU A 153 6.04 -0.12 4.86
C LEU A 153 4.64 -0.59 5.28
N ASN A 154 3.58 0.06 4.79
CA ASN A 154 2.20 -0.30 5.10
C ASN A 154 1.84 -1.72 4.62
N ILE A 155 2.36 -2.12 3.46
CA ILE A 155 2.16 -3.45 2.88
C ILE A 155 2.93 -4.48 3.71
N LEU A 156 4.25 -4.25 3.87
CA LEU A 156 5.14 -5.19 4.53
C LEU A 156 4.77 -5.40 6.00
N SER A 157 4.40 -4.34 6.71
CA SER A 157 3.98 -4.37 8.12
C SER A 157 2.75 -5.27 8.32
N ARG A 158 1.74 -5.13 7.45
CA ARG A 158 0.51 -5.92 7.51
C ARG A 158 0.77 -7.38 7.14
N ALA A 159 1.45 -7.62 6.03
CA ALA A 159 1.78 -8.98 5.58
C ALA A 159 2.62 -9.71 6.63
N SER A 160 3.64 -9.07 7.19
CA SER A 160 4.47 -9.66 8.24
C SER A 160 3.69 -9.94 9.53
N GLY A 161 2.71 -9.10 9.89
CA GLY A 161 1.84 -9.35 11.05
C GLY A 161 1.01 -10.62 10.89
N ILE A 162 0.37 -10.79 9.73
CA ILE A 162 -0.41 -11.99 9.39
C ILE A 162 0.48 -13.25 9.39
N ALA A 163 1.66 -13.16 8.78
CA ALA A 163 2.59 -14.29 8.73
C ALA A 163 3.09 -14.69 10.13
N THR A 164 3.33 -13.71 11.01
CA THR A 164 3.74 -13.94 12.41
C THR A 164 2.66 -14.67 13.21
N ASP A 165 1.42 -14.21 13.09
CA ASP A 165 0.29 -14.82 13.79
C ASP A 165 0.00 -16.23 13.28
N THR A 166 0.11 -16.43 11.97
CA THR A 166 -0.04 -17.73 11.32
C THR A 166 1.06 -18.69 11.79
N GLN A 167 2.33 -18.25 11.77
CA GLN A 167 3.45 -19.08 12.22
C GLN A 167 3.33 -19.43 13.70
N THR A 168 2.80 -18.53 14.53
CA THR A 168 2.51 -18.79 15.94
C THR A 168 1.49 -19.94 16.10
N LEU A 169 0.38 -19.89 15.35
CA LEU A 169 -0.63 -20.97 15.36
C LEU A 169 -0.07 -22.29 14.84
N VAL A 170 0.71 -22.26 13.77
CA VAL A 170 1.37 -23.45 13.22
C VAL A 170 2.37 -24.03 14.23
N GLY A 171 3.08 -23.18 14.97
CA GLY A 171 3.92 -23.59 16.09
C GLY A 171 3.13 -24.30 17.20
N ILE A 172 2.00 -23.73 17.62
CA ILE A 172 1.10 -24.34 18.62
C ILE A 172 0.56 -25.68 18.11
N LYS A 173 0.13 -25.77 16.84
CA LYS A 173 -0.26 -27.02 16.18
C LYS A 173 0.84 -28.09 16.31
N ASN A 174 2.07 -27.74 15.92
CA ASN A 174 3.18 -28.69 15.88
C ASN A 174 3.57 -29.17 17.29
N LEU A 175 3.57 -28.28 18.28
CA LEU A 175 3.87 -28.62 19.68
C LEU A 175 2.84 -29.59 20.28
N ASN A 176 1.58 -29.50 19.83
CA ASN A 176 0.50 -30.40 20.26
C ASN A 176 0.36 -31.65 19.38
N GLY A 177 1.24 -31.84 18.40
CA GLY A 177 1.20 -33.01 17.50
C GLY A 177 -0.05 -33.09 16.62
N TRP A 178 -0.75 -31.97 16.38
CA TRP A 178 -1.91 -31.96 15.49
C TRP A 178 -1.46 -31.87 14.03
N HIS A 179 -2.05 -32.67 13.16
CA HIS A 179 -1.64 -32.77 11.74
C HIS A 179 -2.54 -32.02 10.76
N GLY A 180 -3.68 -31.50 11.21
CA GLY A 180 -4.63 -30.75 10.34
C GLY A 180 -4.14 -29.36 9.94
N GLU A 181 -4.88 -28.67 9.07
CA GLU A 181 -4.47 -27.41 8.45
C GLU A 181 -5.00 -26.18 9.20
N VAL A 182 -4.13 -25.18 9.38
CA VAL A 182 -4.51 -23.85 9.87
C VAL A 182 -4.89 -23.00 8.67
N ALA A 183 -6.18 -22.72 8.52
CA ALA A 183 -6.73 -22.03 7.36
C ALA A 183 -7.11 -20.57 7.67
N ALA A 184 -6.94 -19.69 6.68
CA ALA A 184 -7.51 -18.33 6.71
C ALA A 184 -8.94 -18.30 6.12
N THR A 185 -9.63 -17.17 6.22
CA THR A 185 -11.02 -17.02 5.71
C THR A 185 -11.12 -15.91 4.67
N ARG A 186 -12.31 -15.71 4.07
CA ARG A 186 -12.56 -14.55 3.19
C ARG A 186 -12.90 -13.25 3.96
N LYS A 187 -12.75 -13.23 5.29
CA LYS A 187 -12.84 -12.02 6.12
C LYS A 187 -11.53 -11.22 6.02
N VAL A 188 -11.29 -10.73 4.81
CA VAL A 188 -10.08 -10.01 4.39
C VAL A 188 -10.40 -8.54 4.16
N THR A 189 -9.38 -7.70 4.20
CA THR A 189 -9.52 -6.28 3.84
C THR A 189 -9.88 -6.17 2.33
N PRO A 190 -10.98 -5.49 1.95
CA PRO A 190 -11.34 -5.31 0.56
C PRO A 190 -10.21 -4.64 -0.24
N GLY A 191 -9.86 -5.22 -1.39
CA GLY A 191 -8.76 -4.74 -2.23
C GLY A 191 -7.36 -5.18 -1.77
N PHE A 192 -7.21 -5.87 -0.63
CA PHE A 192 -5.90 -6.32 -0.09
C PHE A 192 -5.78 -7.85 0.03
N ARG A 193 -6.81 -8.58 -0.44
CA ARG A 193 -6.94 -10.04 -0.28
C ARG A 193 -5.71 -10.83 -0.72
N LEU A 194 -5.12 -10.48 -1.86
CA LEU A 194 -4.00 -11.23 -2.43
C LEU A 194 -2.80 -11.22 -1.47
N ILE A 195 -2.48 -10.04 -0.91
CA ILE A 195 -1.36 -9.84 0.01
C ILE A 195 -1.63 -10.55 1.34
N GLU A 196 -2.85 -10.45 1.88
CA GLU A 196 -3.20 -11.11 3.14
C GLU A 196 -3.14 -12.64 3.02
N LYS A 197 -3.65 -13.20 1.92
CA LYS A 197 -3.60 -14.65 1.67
C LYS A 197 -2.19 -15.15 1.39
N TYR A 198 -1.40 -14.35 0.68
CA TYR A 198 0.02 -14.60 0.49
C TYR A 198 0.75 -14.68 1.84
N ALA A 199 0.51 -13.74 2.73
CA ALA A 199 1.13 -13.73 4.06
C ALA A 199 0.78 -14.96 4.91
N VAL A 200 -0.46 -15.46 4.82
CA VAL A 200 -0.86 -16.71 5.48
C VAL A 200 -0.01 -17.89 4.98
N ILE A 201 0.22 -17.97 3.66
CA ILE A 201 1.05 -19.03 3.07
C ILE A 201 2.50 -18.94 3.55
N VAL A 202 3.08 -17.73 3.55
CA VAL A 202 4.44 -17.49 4.07
C VAL A 202 4.56 -17.89 5.53
N GLY A 203 3.52 -17.64 6.34
CA GLY A 203 3.44 -18.07 7.75
C GLY A 203 3.23 -19.58 7.96
N GLY A 204 3.06 -20.36 6.89
CA GLY A 204 2.86 -21.82 6.94
C GLY A 204 1.42 -22.27 7.10
N GLY A 205 0.45 -21.36 7.00
CA GLY A 205 -0.97 -21.69 6.95
C GLY A 205 -1.46 -21.91 5.52
N VAL A 206 -2.73 -22.30 5.39
CA VAL A 206 -3.39 -22.45 4.08
C VAL A 206 -4.33 -21.27 3.81
N PRO A 207 -4.39 -20.77 2.57
CA PRO A 207 -5.20 -19.60 2.24
C PRO A 207 -6.71 -19.91 2.24
N HIS A 208 -7.14 -21.18 2.26
CA HIS A 208 -8.52 -21.57 1.94
C HIS A 208 -8.93 -21.04 0.55
N ARG A 209 -10.23 -20.95 0.25
CA ARG A 209 -10.69 -20.36 -1.02
C ARG A 209 -10.35 -18.87 -1.11
N MET A 210 -9.82 -18.46 -2.26
CA MET A 210 -9.49 -17.08 -2.59
C MET A 210 -10.75 -16.29 -2.97
N SER A 211 -11.67 -16.91 -3.70
CA SER A 211 -12.84 -16.27 -4.29
C SER A 211 -14.11 -17.09 -4.09
N LEU A 212 -15.24 -16.60 -4.65
CA LEU A 212 -16.49 -17.37 -4.71
C LEU A 212 -16.43 -18.48 -5.77
N SER A 213 -15.47 -18.41 -6.71
CA SER A 213 -15.37 -19.30 -7.86
C SER A 213 -14.55 -20.57 -7.58
N ASP A 214 -13.68 -20.56 -6.57
CA ASP A 214 -12.73 -21.67 -6.34
C ASP A 214 -13.42 -22.87 -5.69
N MET A 215 -14.22 -22.61 -4.65
CA MET A 215 -14.95 -23.63 -3.90
C MET A 215 -16.32 -23.11 -3.48
N THR A 216 -17.34 -23.92 -3.73
CA THR A 216 -18.71 -23.57 -3.37
C THR A 216 -18.94 -23.90 -1.91
N MET A 217 -19.13 -22.86 -1.10
CA MET A 217 -19.50 -22.99 0.31
C MET A 217 -20.98 -22.64 0.46
N LEU A 218 -21.77 -23.60 0.89
CA LEU A 218 -23.17 -23.42 1.26
C LEU A 218 -23.25 -23.04 2.74
N LYS A 219 -23.78 -21.85 2.99
CA LYS A 219 -24.07 -21.33 4.32
C LYS A 219 -25.56 -21.50 4.68
N ASP A 220 -25.88 -21.27 5.94
CA ASP A 220 -27.24 -21.13 6.48
C ASP A 220 -28.23 -20.42 5.53
N ASN A 221 -27.83 -19.26 5.00
CA ASN A 221 -28.65 -18.42 4.14
C ASN A 221 -28.96 -19.09 2.78
N HIS A 222 -28.02 -19.89 2.26
CA HIS A 222 -28.22 -20.61 1.00
C HIS A 222 -29.19 -21.77 1.18
N ILE A 223 -29.07 -22.48 2.30
CA ILE A 223 -29.97 -23.58 2.67
C ILE A 223 -31.39 -23.03 2.87
N TRP A 224 -31.52 -21.91 3.57
CA TRP A 224 -32.83 -21.25 3.77
C TRP A 224 -33.47 -20.82 2.44
N ALA A 225 -32.68 -20.25 1.52
CA ALA A 225 -33.14 -19.90 0.18
C ALA A 225 -33.50 -21.11 -0.69
N CYS A 226 -33.00 -22.31 -0.37
CA CYS A 226 -33.26 -23.56 -1.09
C CYS A 226 -34.31 -24.44 -0.38
N ASN A 227 -35.42 -23.86 0.05
CA ASN A 227 -36.52 -24.58 0.71
C ASN A 227 -36.12 -25.35 1.98
N LYS A 228 -35.02 -24.94 2.65
CA LYS A 228 -34.50 -25.57 3.87
C LYS A 228 -34.05 -27.03 3.71
N SER A 229 -33.68 -27.48 2.51
CA SER A 229 -33.06 -28.80 2.32
C SER A 229 -31.59 -28.66 1.95
N ILE A 230 -30.71 -29.25 2.76
CA ILE A 230 -29.27 -29.29 2.50
C ILE A 230 -29.02 -30.22 1.31
N GLY A 231 -29.68 -31.38 1.28
CA GLY A 231 -29.56 -32.35 0.20
C GLY A 231 -29.89 -31.77 -1.18
N ASP A 232 -30.97 -30.98 -1.30
CA ASP A 232 -31.32 -30.32 -2.56
C ASP A 232 -30.29 -29.25 -2.96
N ALA A 233 -29.81 -28.46 -2.00
CA ALA A 233 -28.81 -27.43 -2.26
C ALA A 233 -27.50 -28.04 -2.79
N VAL A 234 -27.01 -29.11 -2.15
CA VAL A 234 -25.79 -29.82 -2.57
C VAL A 234 -25.96 -30.43 -3.97
N ARG A 235 -27.10 -31.08 -4.27
CA ARG A 235 -27.39 -31.62 -5.60
C ARG A 235 -27.42 -30.53 -6.69
N LYS A 236 -28.06 -29.39 -6.40
CA LYS A 236 -28.10 -28.24 -7.31
C LYS A 236 -26.70 -27.70 -7.59
N VAL A 237 -25.88 -27.51 -6.55
CA VAL A 237 -24.48 -27.08 -6.72
C VAL A 237 -23.72 -28.08 -7.56
N ARG A 238 -23.80 -29.38 -7.25
CA ARG A 238 -23.11 -30.43 -8.01
C ARG A 238 -23.48 -30.43 -9.49
N SER A 239 -24.77 -30.22 -9.81
CA SER A 239 -25.24 -30.14 -11.19
C SER A 239 -24.72 -28.91 -11.94
N ALA A 240 -24.38 -27.84 -11.23
CA ALA A 240 -23.91 -26.58 -11.81
C ALA A 240 -22.38 -26.49 -11.91
N CYS A 241 -21.63 -26.96 -10.89
CA CYS A 241 -20.18 -26.84 -10.83
C CYS A 241 -19.43 -28.05 -11.42
N GLY A 242 -20.12 -29.17 -11.63
CA GLY A 242 -19.50 -30.40 -12.11
C GLY A 242 -18.53 -31.03 -11.09
N PHE A 243 -17.51 -31.70 -11.60
CA PHE A 243 -16.57 -32.50 -10.79
C PHE A 243 -15.33 -31.72 -10.28
N SER A 244 -15.03 -30.55 -10.84
CA SER A 244 -13.80 -29.80 -10.56
C SER A 244 -13.84 -29.00 -9.25
N ASN A 245 -15.04 -28.70 -8.75
CA ASN A 245 -15.24 -27.87 -7.58
C ASN A 245 -15.64 -28.73 -6.39
N LYS A 246 -14.95 -28.53 -5.26
CA LYS A 246 -15.38 -29.09 -3.97
C LYS A 246 -16.61 -28.34 -3.46
N ILE A 247 -17.46 -29.06 -2.74
CA ILE A 247 -18.62 -28.51 -2.05
C ILE A 247 -18.37 -28.57 -0.55
N GLU A 248 -18.43 -27.40 0.07
CA GLU A 248 -18.36 -27.23 1.52
C GLU A 248 -19.73 -26.80 2.05
N VAL A 249 -20.15 -27.36 3.18
CA VAL A 249 -21.41 -27.00 3.84
C VAL A 249 -21.15 -26.60 5.29
N GLU A 250 -21.64 -25.41 5.66
CA GLU A 250 -21.67 -24.90 7.03
C GLU A 250 -22.85 -25.53 7.78
N CYS A 251 -22.56 -26.22 8.89
CA CYS A 251 -23.54 -26.95 9.67
C CYS A 251 -23.50 -26.49 11.13
N GLN A 252 -24.67 -26.33 11.73
CA GLN A 252 -24.87 -25.93 13.14
C GLN A 252 -25.27 -27.11 14.03
N SER A 253 -25.50 -28.29 13.45
CA SER A 253 -25.78 -29.52 14.20
C SER A 253 -25.17 -30.77 13.54
N LEU A 254 -25.00 -31.84 14.32
CA LEU A 254 -24.51 -33.13 13.81
C LEU A 254 -25.45 -33.73 12.74
N GLU A 255 -26.76 -33.52 12.87
CA GLU A 255 -27.74 -34.03 11.91
C GLU A 255 -27.63 -33.32 10.55
N GLU A 256 -27.42 -31.99 10.56
CA GLU A 256 -27.14 -31.23 9.33
C GLU A 256 -25.83 -31.68 8.67
N ALA A 257 -24.79 -31.92 9.47
CA ALA A 257 -23.51 -32.45 8.99
C ALA A 257 -23.66 -33.83 8.32
N ARG A 258 -24.47 -34.72 8.92
CA ARG A 258 -24.81 -36.03 8.33
C ARG A 258 -25.61 -35.88 7.04
N GLU A 259 -26.57 -34.96 6.98
CA GLU A 259 -27.33 -34.69 5.75
C GLU A 259 -26.40 -34.20 4.63
N ALA A 260 -25.51 -33.25 4.94
CA ALA A 260 -24.54 -32.71 3.99
C ALA A 260 -23.59 -33.80 3.45
N ALA A 261 -23.04 -34.63 4.34
CA ALA A 261 -22.16 -35.73 3.96
C ALA A 261 -22.88 -36.77 3.09
N ASN A 262 -24.11 -37.18 3.47
CA ASN A 262 -24.94 -38.09 2.67
C ASN A 262 -25.30 -37.51 1.29
N ALA A 263 -25.45 -36.20 1.19
CA ALA A 263 -25.73 -35.52 -0.07
C ALA A 263 -24.51 -35.41 -1.01
N GLY A 264 -23.32 -35.76 -0.52
CA GLY A 264 -22.07 -35.76 -1.29
C GLY A 264 -21.27 -34.47 -1.19
N ALA A 265 -21.36 -33.75 -0.07
CA ALA A 265 -20.40 -32.69 0.26
C ALA A 265 -19.02 -33.30 0.58
N GLU A 266 -17.95 -32.69 0.07
CA GLU A 266 -16.57 -33.11 0.38
C GLU A 266 -16.06 -32.51 1.69
N VAL A 267 -16.57 -31.34 2.07
CA VAL A 267 -16.16 -30.62 3.29
C VAL A 267 -17.40 -30.31 4.11
N VAL A 268 -17.34 -30.61 5.41
CA VAL A 268 -18.34 -30.21 6.39
C VAL A 268 -17.67 -29.27 7.39
N MET A 269 -18.19 -28.05 7.48
CA MET A 269 -17.75 -27.04 8.44
C MET A 269 -18.68 -27.05 9.65
N LEU A 270 -18.16 -27.39 10.82
CA LEU A 270 -18.84 -27.26 12.11
C LEU A 270 -18.69 -25.82 12.60
N ASP A 271 -19.77 -25.03 12.52
CA ASP A 271 -19.75 -23.61 12.86
C ASP A 271 -20.20 -23.36 14.30
N ASN A 272 -19.38 -22.65 15.08
CA ASN A 272 -19.62 -22.26 16.47
C ASN A 272 -19.92 -23.42 17.44
N PHE A 273 -19.40 -24.63 17.17
CA PHE A 273 -19.47 -25.75 18.09
C PHE A 273 -18.53 -25.55 19.28
N PRO A 274 -18.95 -25.90 20.51
CA PRO A 274 -18.02 -26.05 21.64
C PRO A 274 -16.93 -27.11 21.37
N PRO A 275 -15.74 -27.03 21.98
CA PRO A 275 -14.63 -27.94 21.69
C PRO A 275 -14.96 -29.43 21.87
N SER A 276 -15.66 -29.79 22.96
CA SER A 276 -16.06 -31.18 23.23
C SER A 276 -17.04 -31.72 22.20
N GLU A 277 -18.02 -30.91 21.83
CA GLU A 277 -19.05 -31.26 20.85
C GLU A 277 -18.47 -31.35 19.44
N ALA A 278 -17.59 -30.44 19.05
CA ALA A 278 -16.90 -30.46 17.77
C ALA A 278 -16.10 -31.75 17.57
N LYS A 279 -15.33 -32.16 18.60
CA LYS A 279 -14.54 -33.41 18.55
C LYS A 279 -15.41 -34.66 18.45
N GLU A 280 -16.49 -34.70 19.23
CA GLU A 280 -17.41 -35.82 19.21
C GLU A 280 -18.18 -35.91 17.89
N ALA A 281 -18.60 -34.79 17.33
CA ALA A 281 -19.23 -34.71 16.02
C ALA A 281 -18.25 -35.17 14.92
N ALA A 282 -17.02 -34.66 14.92
CA ALA A 282 -15.99 -35.05 13.97
C ALA A 282 -15.70 -36.56 14.04
N ARG A 283 -15.57 -37.13 15.25
CA ARG A 283 -15.36 -38.57 15.46
C ARG A 283 -16.51 -39.40 14.87
N LYS A 284 -17.77 -39.03 15.14
CA LYS A 284 -18.95 -39.73 14.60
C LYS A 284 -19.00 -39.65 13.08
N LEU A 285 -18.79 -38.46 12.51
CA LEU A 285 -18.81 -38.25 11.07
C LEU A 285 -17.70 -39.04 10.37
N LYS A 286 -16.47 -39.05 10.91
CA LYS A 286 -15.36 -39.85 10.34
C LYS A 286 -15.60 -41.36 10.45
N ALA A 287 -16.28 -41.83 11.50
CA ALA A 287 -16.64 -43.23 11.66
C ALA A 287 -17.75 -43.67 10.68
N GLU A 288 -18.73 -42.82 10.43
CA GLU A 288 -19.85 -43.08 9.52
C GLU A 288 -19.45 -42.90 8.04
N PHE A 289 -18.62 -41.90 7.75
CA PHE A 289 -18.19 -41.51 6.41
C PHE A 289 -16.68 -41.69 6.27
N SER A 290 -16.24 -42.95 6.15
CA SER A 290 -14.82 -43.32 6.03
C SER A 290 -14.15 -42.84 4.73
N ARG A 291 -14.91 -42.25 3.80
CA ARG A 291 -14.47 -41.94 2.43
C ARG A 291 -14.26 -40.44 2.22
N GLY A 292 -13.09 -39.95 2.61
CA GLY A 292 -12.55 -38.67 2.13
C GLY A 292 -13.27 -37.39 2.56
N LEU A 293 -14.18 -37.46 3.54
CA LEU A 293 -14.85 -36.29 4.11
C LEU A 293 -13.84 -35.45 4.91
N THR A 294 -13.70 -34.17 4.56
CA THR A 294 -12.91 -33.20 5.33
C THR A 294 -13.80 -32.52 6.36
N ILE A 295 -13.36 -32.52 7.62
CA ILE A 295 -14.02 -31.81 8.71
C ILE A 295 -13.26 -30.53 9.01
N GLU A 296 -13.94 -29.41 8.80
CA GLU A 296 -13.48 -28.08 9.17
C GLU A 296 -14.21 -27.61 10.43
N VAL A 297 -13.52 -26.93 11.34
CA VAL A 297 -14.14 -26.24 12.49
C VAL A 297 -13.85 -24.75 12.38
N SER A 298 -14.90 -23.95 12.60
CA SER A 298 -14.88 -22.48 12.50
C SER A 298 -15.76 -21.86 13.59
N GLY A 299 -15.51 -20.58 13.88
CA GLY A 299 -16.29 -19.79 14.83
C GLY A 299 -15.60 -19.62 16.18
N GLY A 300 -15.37 -18.37 16.61
CA GLY A 300 -14.77 -18.06 17.91
C GLY A 300 -13.31 -18.53 18.13
N LEU A 301 -12.63 -19.02 17.09
CA LEU A 301 -11.26 -19.53 17.21
C LEU A 301 -10.23 -18.40 17.38
N SER A 302 -9.37 -18.57 18.39
CA SER A 302 -8.24 -17.68 18.70
C SER A 302 -6.97 -18.50 18.97
N ARG A 303 -5.84 -17.85 19.23
CA ARG A 303 -4.58 -18.54 19.53
C ARG A 303 -4.66 -19.29 20.85
N GLU A 304 -5.43 -18.76 21.78
CA GLU A 304 -5.65 -19.30 23.12
C GLU A 304 -6.57 -20.52 23.07
N THR A 305 -7.60 -20.49 22.22
CA THR A 305 -8.61 -21.57 22.15
C THR A 305 -8.28 -22.65 21.13
N ALA A 306 -7.38 -22.39 20.16
CA ALA A 306 -7.04 -23.31 19.07
C ALA A 306 -6.69 -24.73 19.56
N ALA A 307 -5.89 -24.83 20.62
CA ALA A 307 -5.42 -26.11 21.15
C ALA A 307 -6.57 -26.99 21.68
N GLU A 308 -7.65 -26.37 22.16
CA GLU A 308 -8.82 -27.09 22.65
C GLU A 308 -9.56 -27.82 21.53
N TYR A 309 -9.43 -27.38 20.28
CA TYR A 309 -10.09 -28.00 19.13
C TYR A 309 -9.25 -29.07 18.42
N PHE A 310 -7.95 -29.19 18.75
CA PHE A 310 -7.09 -30.20 18.15
C PHE A 310 -7.61 -31.61 18.43
N SER A 311 -7.78 -32.37 17.35
CA SER A 311 -8.27 -33.74 17.34
C SER A 311 -7.80 -34.43 16.07
N GLU A 312 -7.57 -35.74 16.15
CA GLU A 312 -7.23 -36.58 14.99
C GLU A 312 -8.33 -36.64 13.92
N HIS A 313 -9.57 -36.28 14.30
CA HIS A 313 -10.74 -36.32 13.41
C HIS A 313 -11.07 -34.95 12.77
N VAL A 314 -10.44 -33.88 13.24
CA VAL A 314 -10.60 -32.52 12.69
C VAL A 314 -9.44 -32.25 11.75
N ASP A 315 -9.74 -31.99 10.49
CA ASP A 315 -8.73 -31.82 9.43
C ASP A 315 -8.34 -30.35 9.23
N VAL A 316 -9.26 -29.41 9.45
CA VAL A 316 -9.03 -27.98 9.19
C VAL A 316 -9.57 -27.15 10.34
N LEU A 317 -8.81 -26.15 10.77
CA LEU A 317 -9.27 -25.07 11.64
C LEU A 317 -9.16 -23.75 10.92
N SER A 318 -10.27 -23.04 10.73
CA SER A 318 -10.26 -21.77 10.00
C SER A 318 -10.43 -20.55 10.91
N PHE A 319 -9.46 -19.65 10.80
CA PHE A 319 -9.30 -18.50 11.70
C PHE A 319 -9.62 -17.22 10.94
N GLY A 320 -10.72 -16.56 11.31
CA GLY A 320 -10.98 -15.19 10.85
C GLY A 320 -9.93 -14.21 11.35
N SER A 321 -9.48 -14.40 12.59
CA SER A 321 -8.51 -13.55 13.30
C SER A 321 -7.17 -13.39 12.55
N LEU A 322 -6.78 -14.38 11.74
CA LEU A 322 -5.56 -14.30 10.91
C LEU A 322 -5.56 -13.12 9.94
N THR A 323 -6.71 -12.68 9.43
CA THR A 323 -6.79 -11.62 8.40
C THR A 323 -7.52 -10.37 8.85
N HIS A 324 -8.21 -10.38 9.99
CA HIS A 324 -8.91 -9.19 10.52
C HIS A 324 -8.62 -8.88 12.00
N GLY A 325 -7.73 -9.64 12.66
CA GLY A 325 -7.45 -9.53 14.09
C GLY A 325 -5.97 -9.66 14.44
N TYR A 326 -5.08 -9.30 13.50
CA TYR A 326 -3.62 -9.43 13.65
C TYR A 326 -2.94 -8.13 14.11
N GLY A 327 -1.77 -8.28 14.75
CA GLY A 327 -0.91 -7.17 15.12
C GLY A 327 0.11 -6.84 14.02
N PRO A 328 0.13 -5.63 13.44
CA PRO A 328 1.14 -5.27 12.43
C PRO A 328 2.56 -5.24 13.01
N ILE A 329 3.56 -5.63 12.21
CA ILE A 329 4.97 -5.54 12.59
C ILE A 329 5.51 -4.14 12.30
N ASP A 330 6.17 -3.51 13.27
CA ASP A 330 6.73 -2.18 13.11
C ASP A 330 8.05 -2.23 12.32
N PHE A 331 8.02 -1.63 11.13
CA PHE A 331 9.19 -1.41 10.29
C PHE A 331 9.45 0.08 10.11
N SER A 332 10.72 0.45 10.00
CA SER A 332 11.10 1.82 9.63
C SER A 332 12.12 1.82 8.51
N LEU A 333 11.96 2.72 7.54
CA LEU A 333 12.95 2.99 6.51
C LEU A 333 13.75 4.22 6.91
N LYS A 334 15.08 4.13 6.92
CA LYS A 334 15.98 5.22 7.35
C LYS A 334 17.04 5.49 6.31
N ILE A 335 17.07 6.71 5.77
CA ILE A 335 18.13 7.17 4.88
C ILE A 335 19.44 7.23 5.66
N ALA A 336 20.45 6.50 5.18
CA ALA A 336 21.82 6.65 5.62
C ALA A 336 22.43 7.85 4.87
N THR A 337 22.65 8.96 5.56
CA THR A 337 23.45 10.06 5.02
C THR A 337 24.89 9.60 4.91
N VAL A 338 25.42 9.54 3.69
CA VAL A 338 26.85 9.32 3.47
C VAL A 338 27.55 10.63 3.85
N GLU A 339 28.12 10.70 5.04
CA GLU A 339 29.06 11.77 5.37
C GLU A 339 30.30 11.61 4.46
N GLY A 340 30.48 12.55 3.54
CA GLY A 340 31.75 12.78 2.85
C GLY A 340 32.23 11.69 1.91
N LYS A 341 31.66 11.63 0.70
CA LYS A 341 32.41 11.37 -0.53
C LYS A 341 31.61 11.89 -1.72
N ALA A 342 32.06 13.00 -2.27
CA ALA A 342 31.60 13.46 -3.58
C ALA A 342 31.87 12.32 -4.58
N PHE A 343 30.81 11.70 -5.10
CA PHE A 343 30.92 10.94 -6.32
C PHE A 343 31.14 11.97 -7.43
N ALA A 344 32.39 12.08 -7.88
CA ALA A 344 32.69 12.74 -9.14
C ALA A 344 32.07 11.87 -10.26
N PHE A 345 31.04 12.41 -10.90
CA PHE A 345 30.61 11.95 -12.22
C PHE A 345 30.58 13.17 -13.12
N ASP A 346 31.30 13.05 -14.23
CA ASP A 346 31.60 14.12 -15.16
C ASP A 346 30.35 14.75 -15.80
N SER A 347 30.42 16.07 -15.88
CA SER A 347 29.80 16.98 -16.84
C SER A 347 28.29 16.85 -17.11
N TRP A 348 27.48 17.51 -16.28
CA TRP A 348 26.36 18.34 -16.74
C TRP A 348 26.41 19.65 -15.95
N ALA A 349 27.46 20.42 -16.20
CA ALA A 349 27.61 21.79 -15.75
C ALA A 349 27.68 22.65 -17.00
N ASP A 350 26.55 23.23 -17.38
CA ASP A 350 26.44 24.49 -18.12
C ASP A 350 24.96 24.87 -18.16
N ASP A 351 24.50 25.54 -17.09
CA ASP A 351 24.08 26.94 -17.20
C ASP A 351 23.49 27.43 -15.88
N PHE A 352 23.52 28.75 -15.67
CA PHE A 352 23.13 29.52 -14.48
C PHE A 352 24.27 29.96 -13.55
N ARG A 353 25.14 30.82 -14.11
CA ARG A 353 25.72 31.95 -13.35
C ARG A 353 24.76 33.15 -13.38
N THR A 354 24.42 33.58 -12.16
CA THR A 354 23.97 34.88 -11.57
C THR A 354 24.17 36.17 -12.40
N PRO A 355 23.49 37.34 -12.14
CA PRO A 355 23.29 37.98 -10.81
C PRO A 355 22.09 38.96 -10.61
N GLY A 356 21.89 39.45 -9.37
CA GLY A 356 21.43 40.83 -9.13
C GLY A 356 20.10 41.03 -8.37
N GLU A 357 20.25 41.36 -7.08
CA GLU A 357 19.59 42.46 -6.34
C GLU A 357 18.06 42.63 -6.28
N ALA A 358 17.62 42.95 -5.06
CA ALA A 358 16.26 43.21 -4.62
C ALA A 358 15.62 44.46 -5.27
N LEU A 359 14.46 44.31 -5.92
CA LEU A 359 13.28 45.21 -5.84
C LEU A 359 12.11 44.63 -6.65
N ASP A 360 10.89 45.07 -6.33
CA ASP A 360 9.64 44.95 -7.12
C ASP A 360 8.77 43.68 -6.95
N GLN A 361 8.18 43.53 -5.76
CA GLN A 361 7.02 42.65 -5.51
C GLN A 361 5.68 43.33 -5.84
N ALA A 362 5.37 43.45 -7.14
CA ALA A 362 4.00 43.67 -7.62
C ALA A 362 3.75 42.75 -8.81
N ILE A 363 2.99 41.67 -8.60
CA ILE A 363 2.69 40.68 -9.64
C ILE A 363 1.28 40.98 -10.15
N LEU A 364 1.19 41.43 -11.40
CA LEU A 364 -0.07 41.53 -12.14
C LEU A 364 -0.37 40.23 -12.85
N MET A 365 -1.58 39.71 -12.66
CA MET A 365 -2.08 38.57 -13.42
C MET A 365 -3.35 38.95 -14.16
N PHE A 366 -3.32 38.83 -15.48
CA PHE A 366 -4.48 38.93 -16.35
C PHE A 366 -5.06 37.53 -16.55
N TYR A 367 -6.34 37.36 -16.21
CA TYR A 367 -7.07 36.15 -16.53
C TYR A 367 -8.06 36.42 -17.67
N HIS A 368 -7.76 35.84 -18.84
CA HIS A 368 -8.79 35.47 -19.80
C HIS A 368 -8.81 33.93 -19.85
N LEU A 369 -9.97 33.33 -19.62
CA LEU A 369 -10.12 31.87 -19.40
C LEU A 369 -9.77 31.08 -20.67
N SER A 370 -8.56 30.52 -20.73
CA SER A 370 -8.23 29.21 -21.30
C SER A 370 -6.72 28.91 -21.17
N GLY A 371 -6.38 27.71 -20.70
CA GLY A 371 -5.04 27.12 -20.91
C GLY A 371 -4.10 27.01 -19.70
N VAL A 372 -3.70 25.76 -19.45
CA VAL A 372 -2.81 25.25 -18.39
C VAL A 372 -1.35 25.70 -18.60
N THR A 373 -0.75 26.35 -17.59
CA THR A 373 0.70 26.63 -17.45
C THR A 373 1.08 26.87 -15.97
N PRO A 374 2.35 26.65 -15.56
CA PRO A 374 2.75 26.37 -14.17
C PRO A 374 2.45 27.50 -13.17
N ILE A 375 2.25 27.11 -11.91
CA ILE A 375 1.77 27.96 -10.83
C ILE A 375 2.94 28.34 -9.92
N CYS A 376 3.38 29.59 -9.98
CA CYS A 376 4.24 30.20 -8.96
C CYS A 376 3.42 30.54 -7.70
N TYR A 377 4.08 30.68 -6.54
CA TYR A 377 3.42 30.96 -5.25
C TYR A 377 2.45 32.16 -5.28
N SER A 378 2.83 33.24 -5.96
CA SER A 378 1.98 34.43 -6.15
C SER A 378 0.74 34.15 -6.99
N ARG A 379 0.83 33.24 -7.96
CA ARG A 379 -0.32 32.76 -8.76
C ARG A 379 -1.27 31.95 -7.90
N PHE A 380 -0.77 31.11 -6.99
CA PHE A 380 -1.60 30.38 -6.03
C PHE A 380 -2.40 31.32 -5.12
N VAL A 381 -1.75 32.33 -4.54
CA VAL A 381 -2.42 33.32 -3.67
C VAL A 381 -3.52 34.08 -4.42
N ILE A 382 -3.27 34.49 -5.67
CA ILE A 382 -4.26 35.18 -6.50
C ILE A 382 -5.42 34.24 -6.88
N HIS A 383 -5.14 32.96 -7.19
CA HIS A 383 -6.18 31.98 -7.50
C HIS A 383 -7.10 31.67 -6.34
N ALA A 384 -6.55 31.53 -5.13
CA ALA A 384 -7.35 31.30 -3.92
C ALA A 384 -8.32 32.45 -3.64
N ALA A 385 -7.95 33.68 -4.02
CA ALA A 385 -8.79 34.86 -3.84
C ALA A 385 -9.88 35.02 -4.91
N LEU A 386 -9.92 34.20 -5.97
CA LEU A 386 -10.92 34.32 -7.05
C LEU A 386 -12.35 34.06 -6.56
N ASP A 387 -12.54 33.09 -5.68
CA ASP A 387 -13.87 32.77 -5.13
C ASP A 387 -14.44 33.96 -4.34
N VAL A 388 -13.57 34.69 -3.62
CA VAL A 388 -13.94 35.89 -2.85
C VAL A 388 -14.24 37.08 -3.78
N VAL A 389 -13.51 37.22 -4.89
CA VAL A 389 -13.81 38.22 -5.93
C VAL A 389 -15.20 37.98 -6.49
N ASP A 390 -15.52 36.73 -6.83
CA ASP A 390 -16.81 36.38 -7.43
C ASP A 390 -17.96 36.65 -6.48
N GLU A 391 -17.82 36.36 -5.18
CA GLU A 391 -18.81 36.72 -4.16
C GLU A 391 -19.02 38.25 -4.06
N MET A 392 -17.93 39.03 -4.04
CA MET A 392 -18.02 40.50 -3.91
C MET A 392 -18.65 41.19 -5.13
N VAL A 393 -18.45 40.66 -6.35
CA VAL A 393 -19.04 41.23 -7.57
C VAL A 393 -20.58 41.20 -7.52
N TRP A 394 -21.19 40.21 -6.87
CA TRP A 394 -22.64 40.17 -6.70
C TRP A 394 -23.18 41.25 -5.75
N GLY A 395 -22.33 41.73 -4.83
CA GLY A 395 -22.73 42.66 -3.76
C GLY A 395 -22.50 44.15 -4.07
N THR A 396 -21.77 44.50 -5.14
CA THR A 396 -21.44 45.90 -5.45
C THR A 396 -21.40 46.19 -6.95
N SER A 397 -21.86 47.38 -7.34
CA SER A 397 -21.76 47.88 -8.72
C SER A 397 -20.46 48.65 -8.99
N ALA A 398 -19.59 48.80 -7.98
CA ALA A 398 -18.32 49.49 -8.12
C ALA A 398 -17.29 48.61 -8.84
N MET A 399 -16.61 49.16 -9.85
CA MET A 399 -15.58 48.42 -10.59
C MET A 399 -14.34 48.08 -9.75
N PHE A 400 -14.01 48.91 -8.75
CA PHE A 400 -12.90 48.65 -7.84
C PHE A 400 -13.40 48.01 -6.55
N LEU A 401 -13.01 46.75 -6.31
CA LEU A 401 -13.46 45.95 -5.17
C LEU A 401 -12.59 46.11 -3.91
N ARG A 402 -11.64 47.05 -3.95
CA ARG A 402 -10.72 47.37 -2.84
C ARG A 402 -9.91 46.15 -2.38
N PHE A 403 -9.79 45.97 -1.07
CA PHE A 403 -9.04 44.92 -0.42
C PHE A 403 -9.92 43.67 -0.25
N ILE A 404 -9.52 42.58 -0.90
CA ILE A 404 -10.34 41.36 -1.01
C ILE A 404 -9.83 40.30 -0.04
N ASP A 405 -8.51 40.10 0.02
CA ASP A 405 -7.93 39.06 0.86
C ASP A 405 -6.49 39.35 1.31
N LYS A 406 -6.08 38.77 2.45
CA LYS A 406 -4.75 38.92 3.06
C LYS A 406 -4.02 37.58 3.10
N PHE A 407 -2.79 37.55 2.59
CA PHE A 407 -1.92 36.38 2.75
C PHE A 407 -0.55 36.81 3.30
N ASN A 408 -0.29 36.48 4.57
CA ASN A 408 0.88 36.97 5.32
C ASN A 408 0.99 38.50 5.29
N ASP A 409 2.06 39.06 4.73
CA ASP A 409 2.27 40.50 4.59
C ASP A 409 1.75 41.06 3.26
N PHE A 410 1.15 40.23 2.41
CA PHE A 410 0.62 40.64 1.11
C PHE A 410 -0.88 40.83 1.16
N HIS A 411 -1.32 41.83 0.39
CA HIS A 411 -2.69 42.22 0.19
C HIS A 411 -3.10 41.92 -1.26
N VAL A 412 -4.31 41.38 -1.45
CA VAL A 412 -4.92 41.15 -2.76
C VAL A 412 -6.00 42.19 -3.00
N SER A 413 -5.88 42.94 -4.10
CA SER A 413 -6.91 43.84 -4.58
C SER A 413 -7.37 43.44 -5.98
N ALA A 414 -8.65 43.64 -6.28
CA ALA A 414 -9.17 43.42 -7.63
C ALA A 414 -10.02 44.58 -8.16
N TYR A 415 -10.06 44.62 -9.49
CA TYR A 415 -10.87 45.53 -10.29
C TYR A 415 -11.62 44.71 -11.34
N CYS A 416 -12.96 44.77 -11.30
CA CYS A 416 -13.83 44.06 -12.21
C CYS A 416 -14.54 45.05 -13.13
N THR A 417 -14.46 44.82 -14.42
CA THR A 417 -15.11 45.65 -15.44
C THR A 417 -16.55 45.20 -15.68
N ALA A 418 -17.36 46.07 -16.31
CA ALA A 418 -18.71 45.71 -16.76
C ALA A 418 -18.72 44.57 -17.80
N GLY A 419 -17.60 44.34 -18.50
CA GLY A 419 -17.42 43.21 -19.42
C GLY A 419 -16.91 41.93 -18.77
N HIS A 420 -17.00 41.82 -17.44
CA HIS A 420 -16.53 40.67 -16.64
C HIS A 420 -15.01 40.37 -16.73
N ALA A 421 -14.20 41.28 -17.27
CA ALA A 421 -12.75 41.18 -17.15
C ALA A 421 -12.34 41.50 -15.70
N ARG A 422 -11.54 40.61 -15.10
CA ARG A 422 -11.05 40.69 -13.71
C ARG A 422 -9.56 41.01 -13.73
N PHE A 423 -9.16 42.13 -13.12
CA PHE A 423 -7.77 42.46 -12.88
C PHE A 423 -7.47 42.25 -11.40
N MET A 424 -6.41 41.50 -11.08
CA MET A 424 -5.99 41.24 -9.71
C MET A 424 -4.55 41.66 -9.50
N LEU A 425 -4.27 42.23 -8.33
CA LEU A 425 -2.96 42.71 -7.94
C LEU A 425 -2.62 42.17 -6.55
N LEU A 426 -1.46 41.53 -6.45
CA LEU A 426 -0.83 41.18 -5.17
C LEU A 426 0.21 42.25 -4.82
N HIS A 427 0.05 42.93 -3.67
CA HIS A 427 0.87 44.07 -3.27
C HIS A 427 1.08 44.15 -1.75
N LYS A 428 2.08 44.90 -1.30
CA LYS A 428 2.30 45.22 0.14
C LYS A 428 1.86 46.64 0.52
N VAL A 429 1.59 47.48 -0.48
CA VAL A 429 1.29 48.91 -0.32
C VAL A 429 -0.15 49.12 0.13
N ARG A 430 -0.42 50.00 1.10
CA ARG A 430 -1.79 50.25 1.62
C ARG A 430 -2.50 51.48 1.02
N ASN A 431 -1.89 52.14 0.03
CA ASN A 431 -2.47 53.33 -0.60
C ASN A 431 -3.55 52.94 -1.63
N GLU A 432 -4.81 52.95 -1.22
CA GLU A 432 -5.95 52.57 -2.06
C GLU A 432 -6.16 53.49 -3.27
N GLU A 433 -5.85 54.79 -3.16
CA GLU A 433 -6.02 55.74 -4.28
C GLU A 433 -5.02 55.45 -5.41
N ALA A 434 -3.77 55.14 -5.05
CA ALA A 434 -2.74 54.75 -6.01
C ALA A 434 -3.11 53.42 -6.72
N ILE A 435 -3.62 52.44 -5.97
CA ILE A 435 -4.07 51.15 -6.51
C ILE A 435 -5.26 51.34 -7.47
N ARG A 436 -6.22 52.19 -7.10
CA ARG A 436 -7.39 52.51 -7.93
C ARG A 436 -6.98 53.21 -9.23
N ALA A 437 -6.10 54.21 -9.14
CA ALA A 437 -5.57 54.92 -10.31
C ALA A 437 -4.79 53.98 -11.23
N PHE A 438 -3.98 53.08 -10.65
CA PHE A 438 -3.27 52.04 -11.37
C PHE A 438 -4.23 51.12 -12.15
N PHE A 439 -5.29 50.61 -11.52
CA PHE A 439 -6.26 49.76 -12.21
C PHE A 439 -7.04 50.49 -13.32
N ALA A 440 -7.32 51.79 -13.15
CA ALA A 440 -7.96 52.58 -14.19
C ALA A 440 -7.07 52.72 -15.44
N GLU A 441 -5.78 53.02 -15.25
CA GLU A 441 -4.81 53.11 -16.37
C GLU A 441 -4.58 51.72 -17.01
N LEU A 442 -4.58 50.65 -16.20
CA LEU A 442 -4.48 49.27 -16.68
C LEU A 442 -5.67 48.88 -17.56
N HIS A 443 -6.88 49.23 -17.15
CA HIS A 443 -8.10 48.96 -17.90
C HIS A 443 -8.08 49.69 -19.26
N GLU A 444 -7.59 50.94 -19.31
CA GLU A 444 -7.43 51.67 -20.57
C GLU A 444 -6.42 50.99 -21.51
N LEU A 445 -5.28 50.53 -20.97
CA LEU A 445 -4.30 49.76 -21.74
C LEU A 445 -4.89 48.44 -22.27
N TYR A 446 -5.69 47.75 -21.44
CA TYR A 446 -6.37 46.52 -21.83
C TYR A 446 -7.37 46.74 -22.97
N ILE A 447 -8.20 47.80 -22.90
CA ILE A 447 -9.12 48.15 -23.98
C ILE A 447 -8.35 48.43 -25.28
N LYS A 448 -7.28 49.22 -25.22
CA LYS A 448 -6.44 49.53 -26.40
C LYS A 448 -5.83 48.27 -27.02
N ALA A 449 -5.44 47.29 -26.20
CA ALA A 449 -4.92 46.01 -26.68
C ALA A 449 -6.02 45.15 -27.32
N MET A 450 -7.21 45.10 -26.72
CA MET A 450 -8.36 44.35 -27.26
C MET A 450 -8.96 44.96 -28.54
N MET A 451 -8.77 46.26 -28.77
CA MET A 451 -9.16 46.93 -30.02
C MET A 451 -8.19 46.66 -31.18
N SER A 452 -7.09 45.93 -30.95
CA SER A 452 -6.20 45.51 -32.01
C SER A 452 -6.89 44.49 -32.93
N PRO A 453 -6.88 44.67 -34.26
CA PRO A 453 -7.50 43.73 -35.20
C PRO A 453 -6.82 42.35 -35.24
N PHE A 454 -5.66 42.19 -34.58
CA PHE A 454 -4.92 40.93 -34.48
C PHE A 454 -5.16 40.19 -33.15
N GLN A 455 -5.96 40.74 -32.24
CA GLN A 455 -6.27 40.11 -30.97
C GLN A 455 -7.61 39.38 -31.07
N GLU A 456 -7.61 38.06 -30.86
CA GLU A 456 -8.85 37.31 -30.82
C GLU A 456 -9.63 37.61 -29.52
N PRO A 457 -10.97 37.79 -29.60
CA PRO A 457 -11.80 37.85 -28.42
C PRO A 457 -11.56 36.62 -27.55
N ASN A 458 -11.47 36.86 -26.25
CA ASN A 458 -11.28 35.84 -25.23
C ASN A 458 -9.94 35.07 -25.21
N HIS A 459 -8.92 35.58 -25.90
CA HIS A 459 -7.56 35.06 -25.79
C HIS A 459 -6.66 35.95 -24.94
N ARG A 460 -5.64 35.34 -24.32
CA ARG A 460 -4.61 36.07 -23.57
C ARG A 460 -3.91 37.09 -24.47
N ILE A 461 -3.63 38.28 -23.94
CA ILE A 461 -2.78 39.27 -24.61
C ILE A 461 -1.33 38.81 -24.48
N GLU A 462 -0.70 38.41 -25.60
CA GLU A 462 0.69 37.92 -25.65
C GLU A 462 1.69 38.99 -26.14
N SER A 463 1.29 40.26 -26.14
CA SER A 463 2.12 41.36 -26.63
C SER A 463 3.20 41.78 -25.64
N ALA A 464 4.47 41.62 -26.01
CA ALA A 464 5.61 42.10 -25.22
C ALA A 464 5.56 43.63 -24.97
N ALA A 465 5.02 44.41 -25.90
CA ALA A 465 4.84 45.86 -25.77
C ALA A 465 3.77 46.20 -24.72
N PHE A 466 2.74 45.37 -24.59
CA PHE A 466 1.72 45.50 -23.55
C PHE A 466 2.33 45.22 -22.17
N ASP A 467 3.06 44.12 -22.01
CA ASP A 467 3.73 43.77 -20.76
C ASP A 467 4.72 44.85 -20.30
N GLN A 468 5.48 45.43 -21.24
CA GLN A 468 6.42 46.51 -20.94
C GLN A 468 5.70 47.77 -20.43
N ARG A 469 4.56 48.14 -21.03
CA ARG A 469 3.75 49.28 -20.60
C ARG A 469 3.12 49.05 -19.23
N VAL A 470 2.57 47.86 -18.99
CA VAL A 470 2.01 47.47 -17.68
C VAL A 470 3.08 47.57 -16.58
N ARG A 471 4.30 47.08 -16.85
CA ARG A 471 5.43 47.21 -15.90
C ARG A 471 5.85 48.67 -15.68
N ALA A 472 5.82 49.51 -16.71
CA ALA A 472 6.13 50.93 -16.59
C ALA A 472 5.09 51.67 -15.73
N THR A 473 3.80 51.40 -15.94
CA THR A 473 2.70 51.93 -15.13
C THR A 473 2.80 51.42 -13.69
N GLY A 474 3.09 50.13 -13.46
CA GLY A 474 3.30 49.58 -12.12
C GLY A 474 4.42 50.30 -11.35
N ARG A 475 5.56 50.56 -12.01
CA ARG A 475 6.66 51.34 -11.43
C ARG A 475 6.31 52.80 -11.13
N ARG A 476 5.31 53.38 -11.79
CA ARG A 476 4.89 54.77 -11.54
C ARG A 476 4.09 54.88 -10.24
N TYR A 477 3.28 53.88 -9.92
CA TYR A 477 2.35 53.91 -8.79
C TYR A 477 2.83 53.15 -7.55
N PHE A 478 3.78 52.23 -7.68
CA PHE A 478 4.25 51.36 -6.58
C PHE A 478 5.75 51.48 -6.27
N ARG A 479 6.37 52.60 -6.66
CA ARG A 479 7.76 52.93 -6.33
C ARG A 479 7.96 53.36 -4.89
#